data_AF-A0A7J6C0M5-F1
#
_entry.id   AF-A0A7J6C0M5-F1
#
_cell.length_a   1.000
_cell.length_b   1.000
_cell.length_c   1.000
_cell.angle_alpha   90.00
_cell.angle_beta   90.00
_cell.angle_gamma   90.00
#
_symmetry.space_group_name_H-M   'P 1'
#
loop_
_entity.id
_entity.type
_entity.pdbx_description
1 polymer ?
#
loop_
_entity_poly.entity_id
_entity_poly.type
_entity_poly.pdbx_seq_one_letter_code
_entity_poly.pdbx_strand_id
1 'polypeptide(L)'
;MNNLNAQRNQMNIRANGKGDDKWSWNWPLLISLSGFALYQWFLQRRITNEIDCLRRSIEKDRKEDKAMVVIHEIRRLLYTRQDIICSNIPYFFQKTREQELTDMASSDPITRQLNIKADLLKIFQHPEPCSRAPINTCVEDWQRKLKDLLENEQK
;
A
#
# COMPACT_ATOMS: atom_id res chain seq x y z
N MET A 1 -62.79 -52.71 10.67
CA MET A 1 -61.67 -52.30 11.55
C MET A 1 -60.59 -51.66 10.69
N ASN A 2 -59.97 -50.61 11.22
CA ASN A 2 -59.50 -49.44 10.51
C ASN A 2 -58.19 -49.66 9.73
N ASN A 3 -58.16 -49.17 8.49
CA ASN A 3 -56.96 -49.09 7.65
C ASN A 3 -56.13 -47.86 8.07
N LEU A 4 -54.86 -48.10 8.44
CA LEU A 4 -53.89 -47.13 8.96
C LEU A 4 -53.19 -46.25 7.90
N ASN A 5 -53.69 -46.14 6.66
CA ASN A 5 -52.98 -45.41 5.58
C ASN A 5 -53.63 -44.12 5.06
N ALA A 6 -54.61 -43.53 5.74
CA ALA A 6 -55.20 -42.26 5.30
C ALA A 6 -54.54 -41.03 5.94
N GLN A 7 -53.20 -40.96 5.95
CA GLN A 7 -52.49 -39.74 6.32
C GLN A 7 -51.29 -39.48 5.40
N ARG A 8 -51.59 -39.28 4.13
CA ARG A 8 -50.68 -38.61 3.18
C ARG A 8 -51.57 -37.85 2.21
N ASN A 9 -51.36 -36.55 2.07
CA ASN A 9 -52.07 -35.60 1.19
C ASN A 9 -53.17 -34.76 1.86
N GLN A 10 -52.81 -34.03 2.91
CA GLN A 10 -53.51 -32.80 3.30
C GLN A 10 -52.58 -31.60 3.25
N MET A 11 -51.99 -31.33 2.09
CA MET A 11 -51.51 -29.99 1.73
C MET A 11 -51.88 -29.73 0.26
N ASN A 12 -53.18 -29.77 -0.04
CA ASN A 12 -53.69 -29.20 -1.27
C ASN A 12 -54.08 -27.75 -0.97
N ILE A 13 -53.11 -26.84 -1.04
CA ILE A 13 -53.36 -25.41 -1.02
C ILE A 13 -54.05 -25.08 -2.35
N ARG A 14 -55.37 -25.20 -2.38
CA ARG A 14 -56.16 -24.79 -3.54
C ARG A 14 -56.41 -23.29 -3.40
N ALA A 15 -55.74 -22.49 -4.23
CA ALA A 15 -56.05 -21.08 -4.39
C ALA A 15 -57.47 -20.95 -4.95
N ASN A 16 -58.41 -20.48 -4.14
CA ASN A 16 -59.76 -20.12 -4.55
C ASN A 16 -60.00 -18.63 -4.23
N GLY A 17 -60.40 -17.87 -5.25
CA GLY A 17 -60.59 -16.41 -5.22
C GLY A 17 -59.75 -15.76 -6.31
N LYS A 18 -60.13 -15.80 -7.60
CA LYS A 18 -61.20 -15.04 -8.27
C LYS A 18 -60.98 -13.52 -8.19
N GLY A 19 -60.61 -12.93 -9.32
CA GLY A 19 -60.73 -11.51 -9.61
C GLY A 19 -59.48 -10.67 -9.38
N ASP A 20 -59.01 -10.07 -10.48
CA ASP A 20 -58.40 -8.74 -10.53
C ASP A 20 -56.87 -8.70 -10.48
N ASP A 21 -56.32 -8.75 -11.68
CA ASP A 21 -55.08 -8.18 -12.20
C ASP A 21 -54.76 -6.80 -11.59
N LYS A 22 -54.25 -6.83 -10.37
CA LYS A 22 -53.53 -5.70 -9.78
C LYS A 22 -52.26 -6.24 -9.15
N TRP A 23 -51.14 -5.82 -9.71
CA TRP A 23 -49.79 -6.08 -9.22
C TRP A 23 -49.58 -5.41 -7.83
N SER A 24 -50.31 -5.85 -6.82
CA SER A 24 -50.15 -5.40 -5.45
C SER A 24 -48.97 -6.17 -4.87
N TRP A 25 -47.76 -5.69 -5.13
CA TRP A 25 -46.58 -6.11 -4.38
C TRP A 25 -46.94 -6.08 -2.89
N ASN A 26 -46.59 -7.15 -2.17
CA ASN A 26 -46.77 -7.20 -0.72
C ASN A 26 -45.72 -6.27 -0.08
N TRP A 27 -46.04 -4.96 -0.06
CA TRP A 27 -45.24 -3.87 0.50
C TRP A 27 -44.61 -4.19 1.86
N PRO A 28 -45.29 -4.90 2.79
CA PRO A 28 -44.69 -5.29 4.07
C PRO A 28 -43.41 -6.13 3.95
N LEU A 29 -43.33 -7.04 2.96
CA LEU A 29 -42.15 -7.89 2.76
C LEU A 29 -41.00 -7.13 2.10
N LEU A 30 -41.31 -6.22 1.17
CA LEU A 30 -40.33 -5.36 0.52
C LEU A 30 -39.69 -4.37 1.49
N ILE A 31 -40.46 -3.78 2.39
CA ILE A 31 -39.95 -2.86 3.42
C ILE A 31 -39.05 -3.61 4.40
N SER A 32 -39.42 -4.83 4.78
CA SER A 32 -38.60 -5.67 5.66
C SER A 32 -37.25 -6.05 5.03
N LEU A 33 -37.26 -6.45 3.75
CA LEU A 33 -36.05 -6.84 3.01
C LEU A 33 -35.16 -5.64 2.65
N SER A 34 -35.74 -4.50 2.28
CA SER A 34 -34.98 -3.28 1.94
C SER A 34 -34.38 -2.61 3.19
N GLY A 35 -35.12 -2.57 4.30
CA GLY A 35 -34.61 -2.08 5.57
C GLY A 35 -33.45 -2.91 6.12
N PHE A 36 -33.55 -4.25 6.01
CA PHE A 36 -32.46 -5.14 6.39
C PHE A 36 -31.22 -4.97 5.50
N ALA A 37 -31.40 -4.82 4.18
CA ALA A 37 -30.28 -4.58 3.27
C ALA A 37 -29.57 -3.23 3.53
N LEU A 38 -30.32 -2.16 3.80
CA LEU A 38 -29.76 -0.86 4.17
C LEU A 38 -29.07 -0.90 5.54
N TYR A 39 -29.61 -1.64 6.50
CA TYR A 39 -29.01 -1.86 7.82
C TYR A 39 -27.71 -2.68 7.73
N GLN A 40 -27.71 -3.76 6.94
CA GLN A 40 -26.51 -4.54 6.63
C GLN A 40 -25.45 -3.68 5.94
N TRP A 41 -25.84 -2.86 4.95
CA TRP A 41 -24.95 -1.89 4.30
C TRP A 41 -24.39 -0.86 5.29
N PHE A 42 -25.20 -0.33 6.20
CA PHE A 42 -24.78 0.65 7.21
C PHE A 42 -23.78 0.07 8.22
N LEU A 43 -23.99 -1.16 8.68
CA LEU A 43 -23.05 -1.87 9.55
C LEU A 43 -21.75 -2.23 8.80
N GLN A 44 -21.85 -2.72 7.57
CA GLN A 44 -20.70 -3.06 6.73
C GLN A 44 -19.85 -1.82 6.38
N ARG A 45 -20.49 -0.66 6.22
CA ARG A 45 -19.83 0.64 5.98
C ARG A 45 -18.93 1.06 7.14
N ARG A 46 -19.28 0.77 8.40
CA ARG A 46 -18.41 1.09 9.55
C ARG A 46 -17.16 0.20 9.59
N ILE A 47 -17.33 -1.10 9.35
CA ILE A 47 -16.23 -2.08 9.38
C ILE A 47 -15.23 -1.82 8.24
N THR A 48 -15.72 -1.48 7.05
CA THR A 48 -14.87 -1.17 5.89
C THR A 48 -14.02 0.08 6.09
N ASN A 49 -14.58 1.12 6.71
CA ASN A 49 -13.83 2.35 7.02
C ASN A 49 -12.65 2.08 7.99
N GLU A 50 -12.85 1.24 9.01
CA GLU A 50 -11.78 0.87 9.94
C GLU A 50 -10.68 0.07 9.26
N ILE A 51 -11.05 -0.90 8.39
CA ILE A 51 -10.10 -1.68 7.58
C ILE A 51 -9.33 -0.76 6.62
N ASP A 52 -9.99 0.22 6.01
CA ASP A 52 -9.34 1.15 5.08
C ASP A 52 -8.37 2.10 5.77
N CYS A 53 -8.65 2.52 7.02
CA CYS A 53 -7.71 3.28 7.84
C CYS A 53 -6.49 2.44 8.25
N LEU A 54 -6.71 1.21 8.71
CA LEU A 54 -5.64 0.27 9.06
C LEU A 54 -4.78 -0.09 7.83
N ARG A 55 -5.41 -0.29 6.67
CA ARG A 55 -4.70 -0.52 5.41
C ARG A 55 -3.85 0.69 5.01
N ARG A 56 -4.36 1.91 5.22
CA ARG A 56 -3.61 3.15 4.97
C ARG A 56 -2.42 3.32 5.90
N SER A 57 -2.56 3.00 7.19
CA SER A 57 -1.42 3.04 8.13
C SER A 57 -0.39 1.97 7.79
N ILE A 58 -0.81 0.73 7.52
CA ILE A 58 0.12 -0.35 7.14
C ILE A 58 0.83 -0.03 5.81
N GLU A 59 0.13 0.51 4.81
CA GLU A 59 0.77 0.89 3.55
C GLU A 59 1.69 2.10 3.72
N LYS A 60 1.36 3.03 4.65
CA LYS A 60 2.26 4.11 5.04
C LYS A 60 3.53 3.54 5.64
N ASP A 61 3.43 2.75 6.72
CA ASP A 61 4.56 2.12 7.41
C ASP A 61 5.40 1.30 6.42
N ARG A 62 4.76 0.57 5.52
CA ARG A 62 5.43 -0.20 4.46
C ARG A 62 6.18 0.69 3.46
N LYS A 63 5.68 1.87 3.11
CA LYS A 63 6.41 2.85 2.29
C LYS A 63 7.63 3.38 3.05
N GLU A 64 7.50 3.66 4.35
CA GLU A 64 8.61 4.13 5.19
C GLU A 64 9.72 3.06 5.27
N ASP A 65 9.34 1.80 5.52
CA ASP A 65 10.27 0.67 5.58
C ASP A 65 11.01 0.46 4.25
N LYS A 66 10.28 0.47 3.13
CA LYS A 66 10.88 0.36 1.79
C LYS A 66 11.87 1.49 1.52
N ALA A 67 11.50 2.73 1.84
CA ALA A 67 12.36 3.89 1.68
C ALA A 67 13.66 3.76 2.49
N MET A 68 13.54 3.32 3.75
CA MET A 68 14.69 3.11 4.64
C MET A 68 15.63 2.01 4.14
N VAL A 69 15.08 0.92 3.58
CA VAL A 69 15.88 -0.15 2.95
C VAL A 69 16.68 0.40 1.78
N VAL A 70 16.06 1.19 0.90
CA VAL A 70 16.73 1.77 -0.28
C VAL A 70 17.82 2.76 0.13
N ILE A 71 17.55 3.64 1.12
CA ILE A 71 18.57 4.56 1.65
C ILE A 71 19.74 3.79 2.30
N HIS A 72 19.47 2.67 2.97
CA HIS A 72 20.52 1.80 3.52
C HIS A 72 21.40 1.20 2.43
N GLU A 73 20.80 0.73 1.34
CA GLU A 73 21.55 0.15 0.21
C GLU A 73 22.41 1.20 -0.48
N ILE A 74 21.87 2.39 -0.73
CA ILE A 74 22.63 3.51 -1.30
C ILE A 74 23.82 3.88 -0.40
N ARG A 75 23.63 3.93 0.93
CA ARG A 75 24.72 4.17 1.88
C ARG A 75 25.80 3.08 1.81
N ARG A 76 25.40 1.81 1.71
CA ARG A 76 26.34 0.69 1.55
C ARG A 76 27.15 0.82 0.25
N LEU A 77 26.51 1.18 -0.85
CA LEU A 77 27.16 1.40 -2.14
C LEU A 77 28.14 2.58 -2.08
N LEU A 78 27.75 3.68 -1.44
CA LEU A 78 28.62 4.83 -1.23
C LEU A 78 29.85 4.51 -0.35
N TYR A 79 29.67 3.71 0.70
CA TYR A 79 30.81 3.22 1.50
C TYR A 79 31.73 2.31 0.69
N THR A 80 31.17 1.44 -0.16
CA THR A 80 32.01 0.58 -1.00
C THR A 80 32.79 1.41 -2.04
N ARG A 81 32.17 2.46 -2.60
CA ARG A 81 32.88 3.42 -3.47
C ARG A 81 34.03 4.08 -2.71
N GLN A 82 33.80 4.55 -1.48
CA GLN A 82 34.87 5.16 -0.68
C GLN A 82 35.99 4.16 -0.37
N ASP A 83 35.65 2.92 -0.04
CA ASP A 83 36.64 1.87 0.20
C ASP A 83 37.52 1.62 -1.03
N ILE A 84 36.92 1.58 -2.24
CA ILE A 84 37.62 1.49 -3.53
C ILE A 84 38.55 2.68 -3.77
N ILE A 85 38.07 3.90 -3.55
CA ILE A 85 38.87 5.13 -3.72
C ILE A 85 40.05 5.15 -2.73
N CYS A 86 39.85 4.69 -1.50
CA CYS A 86 40.86 4.71 -0.43
C CYS A 86 41.88 3.58 -0.51
N SER A 87 41.50 2.43 -1.09
CA SER A 87 42.39 1.27 -1.30
C SER A 87 43.18 1.36 -2.61
N ASN A 88 43.10 2.49 -3.33
CA ASN A 88 43.81 2.74 -4.59
C ASN A 88 43.46 1.70 -5.68
N ILE A 89 42.20 1.22 -5.68
CA ILE A 89 41.67 0.27 -6.64
C ILE A 89 41.42 0.96 -8.00
N PRO A 90 41.63 0.27 -9.14
CA PRO A 90 41.53 0.88 -10.47
C PRO A 90 40.17 1.51 -10.80
N TYR A 91 40.26 2.64 -11.53
CA TYR A 91 39.16 3.52 -11.98
C TYR A 91 37.94 2.82 -12.59
N PHE A 92 38.12 1.65 -13.22
CA PHE A 92 37.01 0.87 -13.78
C PHE A 92 35.97 0.48 -12.73
N PHE A 93 36.41 0.01 -11.55
CA PHE A 93 35.50 -0.39 -10.47
C PHE A 93 34.74 0.80 -9.90
N GLN A 94 35.36 1.98 -9.88
CA GLN A 94 34.72 3.22 -9.47
C GLN A 94 33.57 3.59 -10.42
N LYS A 95 33.81 3.59 -11.73
CA LYS A 95 32.80 3.96 -12.74
C LYS A 95 31.60 3.02 -12.75
N THR A 96 31.83 1.71 -12.62
CA THR A 96 30.75 0.71 -12.53
C THR A 96 29.87 0.96 -11.31
N ARG A 97 30.46 1.29 -10.16
CA ARG A 97 29.71 1.62 -8.94
C ARG A 97 28.90 2.91 -9.06
N GLU A 98 29.47 3.94 -9.67
CA GLU A 98 28.78 5.22 -9.90
C GLU A 98 27.57 5.06 -10.85
N GLN A 99 27.68 4.18 -11.85
CA GLN A 99 26.56 3.82 -12.73
C GLN A 99 25.46 3.07 -11.97
N GLU A 100 25.81 2.05 -11.21
CA GLU A 100 24.86 1.27 -10.39
C GLU A 100 24.08 2.18 -9.41
N LEU A 101 24.77 3.10 -8.74
CA LEU A 101 24.16 4.12 -7.86
C LEU A 101 23.18 5.04 -8.62
N THR A 102 23.56 5.47 -9.82
CA THR A 102 22.75 6.37 -10.65
C THR A 102 21.51 5.67 -11.20
N ASP A 103 21.63 4.40 -11.57
CA ASP A 103 20.54 3.57 -12.08
C ASP A 103 19.56 3.22 -10.96
N MET A 104 20.05 2.89 -9.76
CA MET A 104 19.23 2.69 -8.56
C MET A 104 18.44 3.96 -8.21
N ALA A 105 19.11 5.12 -8.18
CA ALA A 105 18.48 6.41 -7.93
C ALA A 105 17.53 6.87 -9.06
N SER A 106 17.63 6.27 -10.26
CA SER A 106 16.75 6.57 -11.39
C SER A 106 15.58 5.60 -11.50
N SER A 107 15.66 4.40 -10.93
CA SER A 107 14.64 3.34 -11.05
C SER A 107 13.63 3.38 -9.92
N ASP A 108 14.06 3.69 -8.69
CA ASP A 108 13.18 3.70 -7.53
C ASP A 108 12.36 5.02 -7.45
N PRO A 109 11.02 4.96 -7.29
CA PRO A 109 10.17 6.15 -7.27
C PRO A 109 10.42 7.06 -6.04
N ILE A 110 10.85 6.51 -4.91
CA ILE A 110 11.14 7.24 -3.67
C ILE A 110 12.44 8.04 -3.86
N THR A 111 13.43 7.42 -4.48
CA THR A 111 14.72 8.09 -4.76
C THR A 111 14.57 9.24 -5.76
N ARG A 112 13.62 9.13 -6.70
CA ARG A 112 13.22 10.23 -7.60
C ARG A 112 12.57 11.39 -6.85
N GLN A 113 11.62 11.11 -5.94
CA GLN A 113 10.96 12.14 -5.14
C GLN A 113 11.96 12.90 -4.24
N LEU A 114 12.93 12.18 -3.69
CA LEU A 114 14.00 12.74 -2.86
C LEU A 114 15.12 13.41 -3.67
N ASN A 115 15.05 13.38 -5.00
CA ASN A 115 16.06 13.90 -5.93
C ASN A 115 17.49 13.40 -5.65
N ILE A 116 17.61 12.14 -5.19
CA ILE A 116 18.88 11.55 -4.73
C ILE A 116 19.93 11.53 -5.84
N LYS A 117 19.52 11.32 -7.09
CA LYS A 117 20.41 11.35 -8.26
C LYS A 117 21.18 12.67 -8.38
N ALA A 118 20.52 13.80 -8.15
CA ALA A 118 21.17 15.11 -8.25
C ALA A 118 22.21 15.31 -7.13
N ASP A 119 21.90 14.83 -5.92
CA ASP A 119 22.83 14.88 -4.78
C ASP A 119 24.03 13.94 -4.97
N LEU A 120 23.81 12.74 -5.53
CA LEU A 120 24.88 11.80 -5.90
C LEU A 120 25.84 12.42 -6.94
N LEU A 121 25.32 13.11 -7.97
CA LEU A 121 26.16 13.75 -8.98
C LEU A 121 27.07 14.82 -8.39
N LYS A 122 26.62 15.57 -7.38
CA LYS A 122 27.46 16.54 -6.66
C LYS A 122 28.59 15.85 -5.88
N ILE A 123 28.27 14.72 -5.23
CA ILE A 123 29.25 13.90 -4.50
C ILE A 123 30.27 13.27 -5.46
N PHE A 124 29.87 12.97 -6.69
CA PHE A 124 30.78 12.42 -7.70
C PHE A 124 31.73 13.48 -8.25
N GLN A 125 31.27 14.72 -8.41
CA GLN A 125 32.08 15.86 -8.88
C GLN A 125 33.15 16.30 -7.89
N HIS A 126 32.89 16.18 -6.58
CA HIS A 126 33.81 16.56 -5.52
C HIS A 126 34.15 15.37 -4.62
N PRO A 127 35.02 14.45 -5.07
CA PRO A 127 35.47 13.35 -4.23
C PRO A 127 36.37 13.89 -3.12
N GLU A 128 35.82 14.03 -1.91
CA GLU A 128 36.63 14.29 -0.72
C GLU A 128 37.50 13.07 -0.37
N PRO A 129 38.71 13.27 0.19
CA PRO A 129 39.59 12.19 0.59
C PRO A 129 38.98 11.39 1.74
N CYS A 130 38.77 10.08 1.53
CA CYS A 130 38.54 9.00 2.50
C CYS A 130 37.67 9.23 3.74
N SER A 131 36.88 10.30 3.78
CA SER A 131 36.06 10.67 4.92
C SER A 131 34.64 10.16 4.73
N ARG A 132 34.13 9.41 5.72
CA ARG A 132 32.73 8.95 5.76
C ARG A 132 31.75 10.02 6.22
N ALA A 133 32.25 11.13 6.79
CA ALA A 133 31.43 12.23 7.29
C ALA A 133 30.48 12.87 6.24
N PRO A 134 30.91 13.16 5.00
CA PRO A 134 30.01 13.68 3.96
C PRO A 134 28.91 12.69 3.56
N ILE A 135 29.14 11.37 3.65
CA ILE A 135 28.09 10.38 3.40
C ILE A 135 27.05 10.40 4.52
N ASN A 136 27.49 10.41 5.77
CA ASN A 136 26.58 10.38 6.93
C ASN A 136 25.64 11.58 6.94
N THR A 137 26.18 12.78 6.73
CA THR A 137 25.39 14.03 6.68
C THR A 137 24.37 14.02 5.54
N CYS A 138 24.72 13.47 4.38
CA CYS A 138 23.80 13.35 3.24
C CYS A 138 22.69 12.32 3.51
N VAL A 139 23.02 11.19 4.13
CA VAL A 139 22.04 10.17 4.52
C VAL A 139 21.05 10.72 5.55
N GLU A 140 21.54 11.46 6.55
CA GLU A 140 20.69 12.13 7.55
C GLU A 140 19.76 13.18 6.91
N ASP A 141 20.25 13.92 5.90
CA ASP A 141 19.42 14.87 5.17
C ASP A 141 18.33 14.18 4.33
N TRP A 142 18.65 13.06 3.67
CA TRP A 142 17.65 12.25 2.97
C TRP A 142 16.62 11.64 3.92
N GLN A 143 17.04 11.20 5.11
CA GLN A 143 16.12 10.70 6.14
C GLN A 143 15.17 11.81 6.63
N ARG A 144 15.68 13.04 6.79
CA ARG A 144 14.87 14.21 7.16
C ARG A 144 13.85 14.55 6.07
N LYS A 145 14.30 14.69 4.81
CA LYS A 145 13.42 14.94 3.66
C LYS A 145 12.34 13.87 3.49
N LEU A 146 12.70 12.60 3.70
CA LEU A 146 11.75 11.49 3.64
C LEU A 146 10.67 11.62 4.72
N LYS A 147 11.07 11.95 5.96
CA LYS A 147 10.13 12.18 7.04
C LYS A 147 9.17 13.34 6.73
N ASP A 148 9.69 14.44 6.18
CA ASP A 148 8.87 15.59 5.78
C ASP A 148 7.89 15.26 4.64
N LEU A 149 8.31 14.46 3.65
CA LEU A 149 7.43 13.99 2.56
C LEU A 149 6.29 13.11 3.10
N LEU A 150 6.61 12.22 4.04
CA LEU A 150 5.63 11.33 4.67
C LEU A 150 4.65 12.07 5.58
N GLU A 151 5.09 13.15 6.24
CA GLU A 151 4.22 14.02 7.04
C GLU A 151 3.31 14.88 6.16
N ASN A 152 3.80 15.35 5.00
CA ASN A 152 3.03 16.18 4.07
C ASN A 152 1.99 15.37 3.26
N GLU A 153 2.21 14.09 2.95
CA GLU A 153 1.17 13.23 2.31
C GLU A 153 -0.04 12.95 3.24
N GLN A 154 0.04 13.26 4.54
CA GLN A 154 -1.01 12.99 5.53
C GLN A 154 -1.97 14.17 5.75
N LYS A 155 -1.71 15.33 5.15
CA LYS A 155 -2.46 16.57 5.34
C LYS A 155 -3.38 16.85 4.15
#